data_AF-A0A931HPK3-F1
#
_entry.id   AF-A0A931HPK3-F1
#
_cell.length_a   1.000
_cell.length_b   1.000
_cell.length_c   1.000
_cell.angle_alpha   90.00
_cell.angle_beta   90.00
_cell.angle_gamma   90.00
#
_symmetry.space_group_name_H-M   'P 1'
#
loop_
_entity.id
_entity.type
_entity.pdbx_description
1 polymer ?
#
loop_
_entity_poly.entity_id
_entity_poly.type
_entity_poly.pdbx_seq_one_letter_code
_entity_poly.pdbx_strand_id
1 'polypeptide(L)'
;MVFDRDRTPSHLPFSIVRKGFDRDEVTNYFARFEAELRVTATDRDAAAAQARDLSRQLENARNEIDELRRDVDRLSVPPTTAEGMSDRISRMLRLASDEASELRARAEAEAAEMISLAEQEGIRLRGDYEAKIAELERRRVAFEEEHAETMAAARAEANRIIAAAEAERDRLAAEAEAKRAQVQQDFEITMGERRSKLLGALDELERTSKAEADRRVEQATQEAARRLAVATEQSERKIANARDLTEELRVLRSRILTQLDGVREQLESVPSMLAAVTREGELLDRDGQSTQDDRTDRAEADSAGSDDAEASAPESTANNDRSGDETERMPAVAGDRGRSPAVTSKARR
;
A
#
# COMPACT_ATOMS: atom_id res chain seq x y z
N MET A 1 -2.28 -122.78 -50.77
CA MET A 1 -2.88 -122.41 -52.07
C MET A 1 -1.87 -121.56 -52.82
N VAL A 2 -1.58 -121.95 -54.06
CA VAL A 2 -1.02 -121.16 -55.17
C VAL A 2 0.37 -120.54 -54.95
N PHE A 3 1.42 -121.31 -55.28
CA PHE A 3 2.69 -120.74 -55.72
C PHE A 3 2.72 -120.80 -57.25
N ASP A 4 1.94 -119.92 -57.89
CA ASP A 4 2.09 -119.67 -59.32
C ASP A 4 3.17 -118.59 -59.46
N ARG A 5 4.40 -119.01 -59.71
CA ARG A 5 5.46 -118.12 -60.17
C ARG A 5 5.64 -118.41 -61.64
N ASP A 6 4.99 -117.58 -62.44
CA ASP A 6 5.46 -117.22 -63.78
C ASP A 6 6.97 -116.98 -63.69
N ARG A 7 7.75 -118.00 -64.00
CA ARG A 7 9.18 -117.87 -64.27
C ARG A 7 9.29 -117.23 -65.64
N THR A 8 9.12 -115.91 -65.68
CA THR A 8 9.63 -115.12 -66.79
C THR A 8 11.11 -115.46 -66.93
N PRO A 9 11.61 -115.79 -68.15
CA PRO A 9 13.03 -116.03 -68.35
C PRO A 9 13.72 -114.71 -68.08
N SER A 10 14.35 -114.59 -66.92
CA SER A 10 15.21 -113.47 -66.59
C SER A 10 16.36 -113.52 -67.58
N HIS A 11 16.28 -112.71 -68.63
CA HIS A 11 17.44 -112.38 -69.44
C HIS A 11 18.52 -111.94 -68.47
N LEU A 12 19.56 -112.76 -68.34
CA LEU A 12 20.68 -112.40 -67.48
C LEU A 12 21.26 -111.09 -68.02
N PRO A 13 21.51 -110.08 -67.16
CA PRO A 13 21.91 -108.74 -67.59
C PRO A 13 23.40 -108.72 -67.94
N PHE A 14 23.82 -109.65 -68.80
CA PHE A 14 25.20 -109.82 -69.21
C PHE A 14 25.35 -109.55 -70.71
N SER A 15 26.27 -108.68 -71.04
CA SER A 15 26.80 -108.43 -72.37
C SER A 15 27.58 -109.66 -72.86
N ILE A 16 27.46 -110.00 -74.15
CA ILE A 16 28.18 -111.14 -74.76
C ILE A 16 29.41 -110.60 -75.49
N VAL A 17 30.61 -111.01 -75.06
CA VAL A 17 31.89 -110.64 -75.70
C VAL A 17 32.52 -111.88 -76.36
N ARG A 18 32.80 -111.78 -77.67
CA ARG A 18 33.23 -112.86 -78.57
C ARG A 18 32.28 -114.07 -78.63
N LYS A 19 32.32 -114.96 -77.63
CA LYS A 19 31.61 -116.25 -77.58
C LYS A 19 31.12 -116.61 -76.16
N GLY A 20 31.12 -115.67 -75.22
CA GLY A 20 30.67 -115.88 -73.85
C GLY A 20 30.20 -114.60 -73.18
N PHE A 21 29.57 -114.71 -72.01
CA PHE A 21 29.21 -113.56 -71.18
C PHE A 21 30.45 -112.86 -70.65
N ASP A 22 30.36 -111.54 -70.48
CA ASP A 22 31.41 -110.77 -69.84
C ASP A 22 31.67 -111.30 -68.43
N ARG A 23 32.91 -111.76 -68.20
CA ARG A 23 33.34 -112.37 -66.95
C ARG A 23 33.24 -111.38 -65.79
N ASP A 24 33.49 -110.10 -66.04
CA ASP A 24 33.49 -109.07 -65.00
C ASP A 24 32.04 -108.73 -64.61
N GLU A 25 31.13 -108.63 -65.58
CA GLU A 25 29.70 -108.43 -65.31
C GLU A 25 29.07 -109.62 -64.55
N VAL A 26 29.42 -110.86 -64.91
CA VAL A 26 28.96 -112.07 -64.21
C VAL A 26 29.50 -112.11 -62.78
N THR A 27 30.79 -111.81 -62.58
CA THR A 27 31.40 -111.79 -61.25
C THR A 27 30.77 -110.71 -60.36
N ASN A 28 30.53 -109.52 -60.91
CA ASN A 28 29.86 -108.43 -60.20
C ASN A 28 28.41 -108.77 -59.84
N TYR A 29 27.67 -109.45 -60.73
CA TYR A 29 26.31 -109.90 -60.45
C TYR A 29 26.26 -110.97 -59.36
N PHE A 30 27.14 -111.98 -59.40
CA PHE A 30 27.21 -112.97 -58.33
C PHE A 30 27.66 -112.35 -57.00
N ALA A 31 28.60 -111.41 -57.01
CA ALA A 31 29.00 -110.68 -55.80
C ALA A 31 27.83 -109.87 -55.22
N ARG A 32 27.05 -109.20 -56.07
CA ARG A 32 25.83 -108.49 -55.67
C ARG A 32 24.75 -109.45 -55.15
N PHE A 33 24.52 -110.56 -55.83
CA PHE A 33 23.53 -111.57 -55.43
C PHE A 33 23.92 -112.24 -54.11
N GLU A 34 25.21 -112.54 -53.91
CA GLU A 34 25.72 -113.06 -52.63
C GLU A 34 25.54 -112.02 -51.51
N ALA A 35 25.77 -110.73 -51.81
CA ALA A 35 25.50 -109.65 -50.86
C ALA A 35 24.00 -109.55 -50.52
N GLU A 36 23.09 -109.60 -51.51
CA GLU A 36 21.63 -109.60 -51.31
C GLU A 36 21.15 -110.82 -50.52
N LEU A 37 21.73 -112.01 -50.78
CA LEU A 37 21.43 -113.24 -50.02
C LEU A 37 21.92 -113.14 -48.58
N ARG A 38 23.10 -112.54 -48.35
CA ARG A 38 23.64 -112.29 -47.00
C ARG A 38 22.76 -111.29 -46.23
N VAL A 39 22.29 -110.23 -46.89
CA VAL A 39 21.33 -109.28 -46.28
C VAL A 39 20.02 -110.00 -45.94
N THR A 40 19.44 -110.75 -46.87
CA THR A 40 18.18 -111.46 -46.64
C THR A 40 18.31 -112.54 -45.54
N ALA A 41 19.45 -113.24 -45.47
CA ALA A 41 19.71 -114.19 -44.40
C ALA A 41 19.82 -113.47 -43.05
N THR A 42 20.50 -112.32 -43.01
CA THR A 42 20.61 -111.48 -41.80
C THR A 42 19.24 -110.97 -41.37
N ASP A 43 18.41 -110.49 -42.31
CA ASP A 43 17.05 -110.02 -42.03
C ASP A 43 16.15 -111.15 -41.55
N ARG A 44 16.25 -112.35 -42.14
CA ARG A 44 15.51 -113.54 -41.70
C ARG A 44 15.92 -113.94 -40.29
N ASP A 45 17.22 -113.94 -40.00
CA ASP A 45 17.73 -114.33 -38.69
C ASP A 45 17.39 -113.28 -37.62
N ALA A 46 17.37 -111.98 -37.99
CA ALA A 46 16.86 -110.90 -37.15
C ALA A 46 15.36 -111.03 -36.88
N ALA A 47 14.56 -111.30 -37.90
CA ALA A 47 13.11 -111.55 -37.76
C ALA A 47 12.84 -112.80 -36.91
N ALA A 48 13.63 -113.88 -37.09
CA ALA A 48 13.52 -115.09 -36.27
C ALA A 48 13.91 -114.82 -34.81
N ALA A 49 14.90 -113.97 -34.55
CA ALA A 49 15.25 -113.53 -33.20
C ALA A 49 14.13 -112.71 -32.56
N GLN A 50 13.55 -111.75 -33.29
CA GLN A 50 12.40 -110.95 -32.84
C GLN A 50 11.17 -111.82 -32.55
N ALA A 51 10.87 -112.80 -33.42
CA ALA A 51 9.76 -113.72 -33.20
C ALA A 51 9.96 -114.57 -31.93
N ARG A 52 11.19 -115.03 -31.65
CA ARG A 52 11.51 -115.74 -30.40
C ARG A 52 11.39 -114.84 -29.18
N ASP A 53 11.81 -113.57 -29.26
CA ASP A 53 11.69 -112.63 -28.16
C ASP A 53 10.23 -112.31 -27.83
N LEU A 54 9.42 -112.02 -28.86
CA LEU A 54 7.98 -111.82 -28.70
C LEU A 54 7.30 -113.05 -28.12
N SER A 55 7.69 -114.26 -28.53
CA SER A 55 7.15 -115.50 -27.93
C SER A 55 7.46 -115.58 -26.43
N ARG A 56 8.67 -115.21 -26.01
CA ARG A 56 9.04 -115.17 -24.58
C ARG A 56 8.26 -114.11 -23.82
N GLN A 57 8.11 -112.90 -24.37
CA GLN A 57 7.30 -111.85 -23.73
C GLN A 57 5.84 -112.29 -23.59
N LEU A 58 5.29 -112.98 -24.59
CA LEU A 58 3.92 -113.49 -24.57
C LEU A 58 3.76 -114.62 -23.53
N GLU A 59 4.73 -115.53 -23.42
CA GLU A 59 4.75 -116.56 -22.38
C GLU A 59 4.84 -115.94 -20.98
N ASN A 60 5.70 -114.95 -20.78
CA ASN A 60 5.81 -114.24 -19.51
C ASN A 60 4.49 -113.54 -19.13
N ALA A 61 3.89 -112.80 -20.07
CA ALA A 61 2.61 -112.15 -19.85
C ALA A 61 1.47 -113.16 -19.60
N ARG A 62 1.47 -114.32 -20.27
CA ARG A 62 0.52 -115.40 -20.01
C ARG A 62 0.67 -115.95 -18.59
N ASN A 63 1.90 -116.21 -18.17
CA ASN A 63 2.18 -116.70 -16.81
C ASN A 63 1.74 -115.68 -15.75
N GLU A 64 2.01 -114.39 -15.98
CA GLU A 64 1.57 -113.30 -15.11
C GLU A 64 0.04 -113.19 -15.04
N ILE A 65 -0.65 -113.28 -16.20
CA ILE A 65 -2.12 -113.29 -16.24
C ILE A 65 -2.68 -114.48 -15.46
N ASP A 66 -2.10 -115.68 -15.62
CA ASP A 66 -2.56 -116.87 -14.91
C ASP A 66 -2.32 -116.76 -13.40
N GLU A 67 -1.22 -116.17 -12.98
CA GLU A 67 -0.94 -115.85 -11.57
C GLU A 67 -1.95 -114.84 -11.02
N LEU A 68 -2.17 -113.72 -11.71
CA LEU A 68 -3.17 -112.70 -11.33
C LEU A 68 -4.58 -113.28 -11.27
N ARG A 69 -4.95 -114.19 -12.19
CA ARG A 69 -6.25 -114.88 -12.18
C ARG A 69 -6.43 -115.76 -10.95
N ARG A 70 -5.42 -116.57 -10.60
CA ARG A 70 -5.45 -117.39 -9.37
C ARG A 70 -5.57 -116.52 -8.12
N ASP A 71 -4.88 -115.39 -8.10
CA ASP A 71 -4.94 -114.41 -7.03
C ASP A 71 -6.34 -113.78 -6.90
N VAL A 72 -6.95 -113.39 -8.03
CA VAL A 72 -8.33 -112.86 -8.06
C VAL A 72 -9.31 -113.92 -7.58
N ASP A 73 -9.24 -115.15 -8.08
CA ASP A 73 -10.13 -116.24 -7.66
C ASP A 73 -10.01 -116.50 -6.14
N ARG A 74 -8.78 -116.44 -5.60
CA ARG A 74 -8.52 -116.54 -4.15
C ARG A 74 -9.13 -115.38 -3.34
N LEU A 75 -9.24 -114.18 -3.91
CA LEU A 75 -9.77 -112.97 -3.26
C LEU A 75 -11.29 -112.78 -3.45
N SER A 76 -11.86 -113.37 -4.51
CA SER A 76 -13.30 -113.29 -4.84
C SER A 76 -14.17 -114.20 -3.99
N VAL A 77 -13.62 -115.29 -3.44
CA VAL A 77 -14.32 -116.17 -2.49
C VAL A 77 -14.26 -115.56 -1.08
N PRO A 78 -15.37 -115.57 -0.29
CA PRO A 78 -15.34 -115.11 1.10
C PRO A 78 -14.24 -115.81 1.90
N PRO A 79 -13.39 -115.08 2.65
CA PRO A 79 -12.22 -115.69 3.28
C PRO A 79 -12.68 -116.64 4.40
N THR A 80 -12.51 -117.94 4.18
CA THR A 80 -12.83 -118.98 5.16
C THR A 80 -11.62 -119.38 6.01
N THR A 81 -10.44 -118.80 5.76
CA THR A 81 -9.18 -119.05 6.47
C THR A 81 -8.59 -117.76 7.06
N ALA A 82 -7.90 -117.87 8.21
CA ALA A 82 -7.27 -116.73 8.89
C ALA A 82 -6.15 -116.06 8.08
N GLU A 83 -5.46 -116.83 7.24
CA GLU A 83 -4.41 -116.35 6.33
C GLU A 83 -4.99 -115.47 5.22
N GLY A 84 -6.12 -115.87 4.60
CA GLY A 84 -6.79 -115.08 3.56
C GLY A 84 -7.40 -113.76 4.09
N MET A 85 -7.84 -113.73 5.35
CA MET A 85 -8.24 -112.48 6.01
C MET A 85 -7.04 -111.54 6.24
N SER A 86 -5.89 -112.09 6.66
CA SER A 86 -4.66 -111.32 6.91
C SER A 86 -4.07 -110.76 5.60
N ASP A 87 -4.06 -111.55 4.53
CA ASP A 87 -3.62 -111.13 3.20
C ASP A 87 -4.48 -109.97 2.67
N ARG A 88 -5.81 -110.04 2.81
CA ARG A 88 -6.73 -108.97 2.39
C ARG A 88 -6.54 -107.70 3.20
N ILE A 89 -6.36 -107.81 4.53
CA ILE A 89 -6.07 -106.66 5.40
C ILE A 89 -4.75 -106.01 5.00
N SER A 90 -3.70 -106.80 4.70
CA SER A 90 -2.41 -106.25 4.26
C SER A 90 -2.52 -105.48 2.94
N ARG A 91 -3.30 -105.99 1.97
CA ARG A 91 -3.56 -105.29 0.69
C ARG A 91 -4.43 -104.05 0.89
N MET A 92 -5.43 -104.10 1.78
CA MET A 92 -6.26 -102.93 2.11
C MET A 92 -5.46 -101.84 2.82
N LEU A 93 -4.56 -102.20 3.74
CA LEU A 93 -3.65 -101.26 4.39
C LEU A 93 -2.64 -100.65 3.41
N ARG A 94 -2.14 -101.45 2.46
CA ARG A 94 -1.29 -100.95 1.39
C ARG A 94 -2.04 -99.96 0.50
N LEU A 95 -3.25 -100.31 0.05
CA LEU A 95 -4.09 -99.42 -0.74
C LEU A 95 -4.43 -98.13 0.01
N ALA A 96 -4.78 -98.21 1.30
CA ALA A 96 -5.04 -97.03 2.12
C ALA A 96 -3.78 -96.17 2.35
N SER A 97 -2.61 -96.80 2.46
CA SER A 97 -1.33 -96.08 2.55
C SER A 97 -0.98 -95.39 1.22
N ASP A 98 -1.23 -96.05 0.10
CA ASP A 98 -1.01 -95.50 -1.24
C ASP A 98 -1.98 -94.32 -1.48
N GLU A 99 -3.26 -94.49 -1.14
CA GLU A 99 -4.29 -93.44 -1.21
C GLU A 99 -3.96 -92.24 -0.28
N ALA A 100 -3.51 -92.50 0.95
CA ALA A 100 -3.09 -91.44 1.87
C ALA A 100 -1.85 -90.68 1.36
N SER A 101 -0.94 -91.38 0.67
CA SER A 101 0.24 -90.76 0.06
C SER A 101 -0.14 -89.92 -1.14
N GLU A 102 -1.07 -90.40 -1.98
CA GLU A 102 -1.63 -89.61 -3.09
C GLU A 102 -2.36 -88.36 -2.58
N LEU A 103 -3.19 -88.50 -1.54
CA LEU A 103 -3.92 -87.37 -0.97
C LEU A 103 -2.96 -86.32 -0.39
N ARG A 104 -1.89 -86.74 0.28
CA ARG A 104 -0.83 -85.83 0.76
C ARG A 104 -0.14 -85.14 -0.39
N ALA A 105 0.27 -85.87 -1.42
CA ALA A 105 0.93 -85.28 -2.59
C ALA A 105 0.02 -84.26 -3.30
N ARG A 106 -1.28 -84.55 -3.41
CA ARG A 106 -2.27 -83.62 -3.98
C ARG A 106 -2.44 -82.38 -3.11
N ALA A 107 -2.60 -82.55 -1.80
CA ALA A 107 -2.72 -81.42 -0.87
C ALA A 107 -1.47 -80.54 -0.83
N GLU A 108 -0.28 -81.13 -0.92
CA GLU A 108 1.00 -80.40 -1.02
C GLU A 108 1.10 -79.62 -2.33
N ALA A 109 0.67 -80.21 -3.46
CA ALA A 109 0.64 -79.53 -4.75
C ALA A 109 -0.34 -78.34 -4.75
N GLU A 110 -1.55 -78.55 -4.24
CA GLU A 110 -2.57 -77.48 -4.10
C GLU A 110 -2.09 -76.37 -3.17
N ALA A 111 -1.44 -76.70 -2.05
CA ALA A 111 -0.86 -75.72 -1.13
C ALA A 111 0.27 -74.92 -1.79
N ALA A 112 1.16 -75.57 -2.55
CA ALA A 112 2.22 -74.91 -3.29
C ALA A 112 1.66 -73.95 -4.35
N GLU A 113 0.61 -74.36 -5.07
CA GLU A 113 -0.09 -73.50 -6.03
C GLU A 113 -0.71 -72.28 -5.34
N MET A 114 -1.40 -72.48 -4.21
CA MET A 114 -2.00 -71.39 -3.43
C MET A 114 -0.95 -70.39 -2.93
N ILE A 115 0.18 -70.88 -2.42
CA ILE A 115 1.29 -70.02 -1.98
C ILE A 115 1.85 -69.23 -3.16
N SER A 116 2.11 -69.90 -4.29
CA SER A 116 2.61 -69.23 -5.50
C SER A 116 1.65 -68.14 -5.97
N LEU A 117 0.34 -68.39 -5.98
CA LEU A 117 -0.65 -67.38 -6.36
C LEU A 117 -0.65 -66.20 -5.38
N ALA A 118 -0.65 -66.47 -4.08
CA ALA A 118 -0.63 -65.44 -3.05
C ALA A 118 0.65 -64.58 -3.11
N GLU A 119 1.81 -65.19 -3.40
CA GLU A 119 3.07 -64.47 -3.60
C GLU A 119 3.04 -63.58 -4.84
N GLN A 120 2.53 -64.08 -5.96
CA GLN A 120 2.38 -63.30 -7.19
C GLN A 120 1.43 -62.10 -6.99
N GLU A 121 0.30 -62.32 -6.32
CA GLU A 121 -0.63 -61.25 -5.96
C GLU A 121 0.01 -60.23 -5.02
N GLY A 122 0.79 -60.70 -4.04
CA GLY A 122 1.53 -59.85 -3.11
C GLY A 122 2.58 -58.98 -3.82
N ILE A 123 3.30 -59.54 -4.79
CA ILE A 123 4.26 -58.80 -5.62
C ILE A 123 3.53 -57.77 -6.49
N ARG A 124 2.44 -58.15 -7.14
CA ARG A 124 1.64 -57.25 -7.98
C ARG A 124 1.10 -56.07 -7.18
N LEU A 125 0.48 -56.35 -6.03
CA LEU A 125 -0.11 -55.32 -5.18
C LEU A 125 0.96 -54.37 -4.63
N ARG A 126 2.14 -54.89 -4.27
CA ARG A 126 3.27 -54.06 -3.84
C ARG A 126 3.76 -53.15 -4.96
N GLY A 127 3.94 -53.69 -6.17
CA GLY A 127 4.31 -52.90 -7.34
C GLY A 127 3.29 -51.80 -7.66
N ASP A 128 1.99 -52.12 -7.58
CA ASP A 128 0.91 -51.15 -7.78
C ASP A 128 0.95 -50.01 -6.75
N TYR A 129 1.22 -50.31 -5.47
CA TYR A 129 1.35 -49.30 -4.42
C TYR A 129 2.62 -48.47 -4.55
N GLU A 130 3.76 -49.08 -4.85
CA GLU A 130 5.01 -48.36 -5.11
C GLU A 130 4.85 -47.39 -6.28
N ALA A 131 4.21 -47.83 -7.37
CA ALA A 131 3.91 -46.98 -8.51
C ALA A 131 2.98 -45.80 -8.13
N LYS A 132 1.94 -46.04 -7.33
CA LYS A 132 1.05 -44.99 -6.83
C LYS A 132 1.75 -43.99 -5.92
N ILE A 133 2.63 -44.46 -5.02
CA ILE A 133 3.42 -43.58 -4.14
C ILE A 133 4.33 -42.69 -4.99
N ALA A 134 5.05 -43.28 -5.95
CA ALA A 134 5.91 -42.52 -6.86
C ALA A 134 5.14 -41.53 -7.75
N GLU A 135 3.90 -41.85 -8.14
CA GLU A 135 3.03 -40.90 -8.84
C GLU A 135 2.60 -39.73 -7.94
N LEU A 136 2.18 -40.02 -6.70
CA LEU A 136 1.79 -38.98 -5.74
C LEU A 136 2.96 -38.07 -5.36
N GLU A 137 4.16 -38.61 -5.20
CA GLU A 137 5.37 -37.83 -4.95
C GLU A 137 5.71 -36.93 -6.13
N ARG A 138 5.67 -37.46 -7.37
CA ARG A 138 5.87 -36.65 -8.58
C ARG A 138 4.84 -35.52 -8.68
N ARG A 139 3.56 -35.82 -8.43
CA ARG A 139 2.49 -34.83 -8.46
C ARG A 139 2.65 -33.78 -7.36
N ARG A 140 3.10 -34.18 -6.18
CA ARG A 140 3.38 -33.27 -5.07
C ARG A 140 4.51 -32.31 -5.43
N VAL A 141 5.63 -32.82 -5.96
CA VAL A 141 6.78 -31.99 -6.37
C VAL A 141 6.35 -31.00 -7.45
N ALA A 142 5.65 -31.47 -8.49
CA ALA A 142 5.15 -30.60 -9.56
C ALA A 142 4.23 -29.48 -9.02
N PHE A 143 3.32 -29.79 -8.10
CA PHE A 143 2.48 -28.77 -7.47
C PHE A 143 3.27 -27.80 -6.59
N GLU A 144 4.28 -28.27 -5.85
CA GLU A 144 5.13 -27.42 -5.03
C GLU A 144 5.94 -26.45 -5.91
N GLU A 145 6.45 -26.91 -7.05
CA GLU A 145 7.14 -26.10 -8.07
C GLU A 145 6.20 -25.06 -8.68
N GLU A 146 5.04 -25.47 -9.23
CA GLU A 146 4.04 -24.56 -9.80
C GLU A 146 3.56 -23.52 -8.78
N HIS A 147 3.36 -23.94 -7.52
CA HIS A 147 2.97 -23.03 -6.45
C HIS A 147 4.09 -22.04 -6.12
N ALA A 148 5.33 -22.50 -6.02
CA ALA A 148 6.48 -21.64 -5.77
C ALA A 148 6.66 -20.61 -6.89
N GLU A 149 6.52 -21.02 -8.15
CA GLU A 149 6.58 -20.12 -9.32
C GLU A 149 5.45 -19.09 -9.29
N THR A 150 4.22 -19.53 -9.05
CA THR A 150 3.05 -18.63 -8.97
C THR A 150 3.21 -17.62 -7.84
N MET A 151 3.68 -18.06 -6.67
CA MET A 151 3.93 -17.18 -5.53
C MET A 151 5.08 -16.22 -5.78
N ALA A 152 6.15 -16.66 -6.45
CA ALA A 152 7.26 -15.80 -6.85
C ALA A 152 6.80 -14.73 -7.86
N ALA A 153 6.02 -15.12 -8.87
CA ALA A 153 5.44 -14.19 -9.84
C ALA A 153 4.50 -13.17 -9.19
N ALA A 154 3.60 -13.62 -8.29
CA ALA A 154 2.70 -12.75 -7.56
C ALA A 154 3.46 -11.75 -6.66
N ARG A 155 4.52 -12.20 -5.97
CA ARG A 155 5.38 -11.32 -5.16
C ARG A 155 6.14 -10.31 -6.03
N ALA A 156 6.67 -10.74 -7.17
CA ALA A 156 7.35 -9.85 -8.11
C ALA A 156 6.40 -8.77 -8.64
N GLU A 157 5.17 -9.15 -9.00
CA GLU A 157 4.16 -8.19 -9.46
C GLU A 157 3.71 -7.23 -8.36
N ALA A 158 3.47 -7.72 -7.15
CA ALA A 158 3.16 -6.87 -6.00
C ALA A 158 4.27 -5.84 -5.75
N ASN A 159 5.54 -6.26 -5.81
CA ASN A 159 6.67 -5.35 -5.65
C ASN A 159 6.74 -4.31 -6.78
N ARG A 160 6.43 -4.69 -8.03
CA ARG A 160 6.35 -3.71 -9.15
C ARG A 160 5.27 -2.68 -8.92
N ILE A 161 4.08 -3.11 -8.49
CA ILE A 161 2.96 -2.20 -8.21
C ILE A 161 3.31 -1.25 -7.07
N ILE A 162 3.91 -1.75 -5.98
CA ILE A 162 4.37 -0.92 -4.86
C ILE A 162 5.41 0.09 -5.34
N ALA A 163 6.44 -0.35 -6.06
CA ALA A 163 7.49 0.54 -6.57
C ALA A 163 6.93 1.62 -7.51
N ALA A 164 5.99 1.26 -8.39
CA ALA A 164 5.33 2.21 -9.28
C ALA A 164 4.47 3.23 -8.49
N ALA A 165 3.73 2.77 -7.48
CA ALA A 165 2.93 3.64 -6.63
C ALA A 165 3.80 4.60 -5.79
N GLU A 166 4.94 4.12 -5.28
CA GLU A 166 5.90 4.97 -4.56
C GLU A 166 6.53 6.01 -5.47
N ALA A 167 6.94 5.63 -6.69
CA ALA A 167 7.50 6.57 -7.67
C ALA A 167 6.48 7.66 -8.04
N GLU A 168 5.21 7.31 -8.25
CA GLU A 168 4.16 8.28 -8.57
C GLU A 168 3.83 9.18 -7.36
N ARG A 169 3.80 8.61 -6.15
CA ARG A 169 3.66 9.41 -4.91
C ARG A 169 4.78 10.45 -4.80
N ASP A 170 6.02 10.03 -5.00
CA ASP A 170 7.19 10.91 -4.86
C ASP A 170 7.20 12.00 -5.94
N ARG A 171 6.79 11.65 -7.17
CA ARG A 171 6.58 12.62 -8.25
C ARG A 171 5.51 13.65 -7.86
N LEU A 172 4.33 13.22 -7.41
CA LEU A 172 3.24 14.12 -7.02
C LEU A 172 3.63 14.99 -5.82
N ALA A 173 4.40 14.45 -4.88
CA ALA A 173 4.93 15.21 -3.74
C ALA A 173 5.90 16.29 -4.21
N ALA A 174 6.82 15.98 -5.12
CA ALA A 174 7.75 16.94 -5.71
C ALA A 174 7.00 18.03 -6.51
N GLU A 175 6.00 17.65 -7.32
CA GLU A 175 5.18 18.60 -8.07
C GLU A 175 4.36 19.51 -7.14
N ALA A 176 3.81 18.98 -6.06
CA ALA A 176 3.08 19.77 -5.06
C ALA A 176 4.01 20.75 -4.33
N GLU A 177 5.22 20.32 -3.96
CA GLU A 177 6.20 21.17 -3.30
C GLU A 177 6.69 22.29 -4.21
N ALA A 178 6.97 21.99 -5.48
CA ALA A 178 7.32 22.99 -6.49
C ALA A 178 6.22 24.05 -6.65
N LYS A 179 4.94 23.63 -6.68
CA LYS A 179 3.80 24.56 -6.74
C LYS A 179 3.69 25.42 -5.48
N ARG A 180 3.90 24.85 -4.29
CA ARG A 180 3.90 25.63 -3.03
C ARG A 180 5.02 26.67 -3.04
N ALA A 181 6.22 26.29 -3.44
CA ALA A 181 7.36 27.18 -3.53
C ALA A 181 7.10 28.33 -4.53
N GLN A 182 6.52 28.02 -5.70
CA GLN A 182 6.14 29.03 -6.69
C GLN A 182 5.11 30.02 -6.13
N VAL A 183 4.02 29.52 -5.53
CA VAL A 183 2.98 30.38 -4.94
C VAL A 183 3.56 31.25 -3.82
N GLN A 184 4.45 30.69 -2.99
CA GLN A 184 5.12 31.45 -1.94
C GLN A 184 6.00 32.56 -2.52
N GLN A 185 6.78 32.27 -3.56
CA GLN A 185 7.61 33.26 -4.25
C GLN A 185 6.76 34.39 -4.87
N ASP A 186 5.69 34.03 -5.58
CA ASP A 186 4.78 35.01 -6.20
C ASP A 186 4.11 35.90 -5.14
N PHE A 187 3.72 35.31 -4.01
CA PHE A 187 3.17 36.04 -2.87
C PHE A 187 4.19 37.00 -2.26
N GLU A 188 5.43 36.55 -2.04
CA GLU A 188 6.51 37.39 -1.50
C GLU A 188 6.83 38.57 -2.42
N ILE A 189 6.90 38.34 -3.74
CA ILE A 189 7.09 39.40 -4.73
C ILE A 189 5.91 40.39 -4.67
N THR A 190 4.67 39.90 -4.77
CA THR A 190 3.48 40.74 -4.79
C THR A 190 3.33 41.57 -3.50
N MET A 191 3.58 40.94 -2.35
CA MET A 191 3.49 41.60 -1.05
C MET A 191 4.68 42.53 -0.80
N GLY A 192 5.86 42.20 -1.31
CA GLY A 192 7.03 43.08 -1.33
C GLY A 192 6.76 44.36 -2.13
N GLU A 193 6.20 44.23 -3.33
CA GLU A 193 5.79 45.38 -4.15
C GLU A 193 4.71 46.21 -3.46
N ARG A 194 3.68 45.58 -2.90
CA ARG A 194 2.61 46.29 -2.18
C ARG A 194 3.16 47.03 -0.95
N ARG A 195 4.05 46.38 -0.18
CA ARG A 195 4.72 46.98 0.98
C ARG A 195 5.57 48.18 0.55
N SER A 196 6.36 48.04 -0.51
CA SER A 196 7.18 49.14 -1.05
C SER A 196 6.32 50.32 -1.52
N LYS A 197 5.20 50.06 -2.20
CA LYS A 197 4.25 51.11 -2.63
C LYS A 197 3.61 51.83 -1.44
N LEU A 198 3.20 51.09 -0.41
CA LEU A 198 2.62 51.67 0.81
C LEU A 198 3.64 52.51 1.58
N LEU A 199 4.87 52.02 1.74
CA LEU A 199 5.94 52.78 2.38
C LEU A 199 6.26 54.05 1.59
N GLY A 200 6.36 53.97 0.25
CA GLY A 200 6.57 55.16 -0.59
C GLY A 200 5.42 56.18 -0.48
N ALA A 201 4.17 55.73 -0.41
CA ALA A 201 3.02 56.61 -0.22
C ALA A 201 2.99 57.25 1.18
N LEU A 202 3.40 56.52 2.22
CA LEU A 202 3.53 57.04 3.58
C LEU A 202 4.64 58.09 3.64
N ASP A 203 5.82 57.82 3.08
CA ASP A 203 6.92 58.77 3.01
C ASP A 203 6.52 60.05 2.26
N GLU A 204 5.78 59.93 1.16
CA GLU A 204 5.28 61.09 0.42
C GLU A 204 4.26 61.89 1.25
N LEU A 205 3.31 61.22 1.90
CA LEU A 205 2.36 61.89 2.79
C LEU A 205 3.06 62.59 3.96
N GLU A 206 4.09 61.98 4.55
CA GLU A 206 4.89 62.61 5.58
C GLU A 206 5.65 63.83 5.05
N ARG A 207 6.25 63.74 3.85
CA ARG A 207 6.94 64.87 3.22
C ARG A 207 5.98 66.01 2.91
N THR A 208 4.83 65.74 2.32
CA THR A 208 3.83 66.77 2.00
C THR A 208 3.25 67.39 3.27
N SER A 209 2.93 66.57 4.27
CA SER A 209 2.44 67.05 5.57
C SER A 209 3.46 67.95 6.27
N LYS A 210 4.73 67.54 6.33
CA LYS A 210 5.83 68.36 6.88
C LYS A 210 5.99 69.66 6.10
N ALA A 211 6.05 69.59 4.77
CA ALA A 211 6.18 70.79 3.93
C ALA A 211 5.00 71.76 4.08
N GLU A 212 3.76 71.26 4.24
CA GLU A 212 2.61 72.12 4.53
C GLU A 212 2.65 72.72 5.94
N ALA A 213 3.07 71.95 6.94
CA ALA A 213 3.25 72.45 8.30
C ALA A 213 4.30 73.57 8.31
N ASP A 214 5.45 73.37 7.66
CA ASP A 214 6.50 74.37 7.51
C ASP A 214 5.98 75.62 6.79
N ARG A 215 5.20 75.47 5.72
CA ARG A 215 4.56 76.60 5.03
C ARG A 215 3.59 77.37 5.93
N ARG A 216 2.78 76.67 6.73
CA ARG A 216 1.84 77.33 7.67
C ARG A 216 2.59 78.09 8.77
N VAL A 217 3.68 77.51 9.30
CA VAL A 217 4.55 78.17 10.29
C VAL A 217 5.21 79.39 9.67
N GLU A 218 5.76 79.28 8.45
CA GLU A 218 6.38 80.41 7.73
C GLU A 218 5.36 81.52 7.44
N GLN A 219 4.16 81.19 6.98
CA GLN A 219 3.09 82.18 6.77
C GLN A 219 2.66 82.86 8.08
N ALA A 220 2.50 82.09 9.16
CA ALA A 220 2.14 82.62 10.48
C ALA A 220 3.23 83.53 11.06
N THR A 221 4.50 83.16 10.89
CA THR A 221 5.64 83.99 11.33
C THR A 221 5.78 85.26 10.50
N GLN A 222 5.59 85.20 9.18
CA GLN A 222 5.56 86.39 8.32
C GLN A 222 4.40 87.34 8.68
N GLU A 223 3.20 86.81 8.92
CA GLU A 223 2.04 87.61 9.33
C GLU A 223 2.25 88.21 10.74
N ALA A 224 2.80 87.44 11.68
CA ALA A 224 3.17 87.94 13.00
C ALA A 224 4.22 89.07 12.90
N ALA A 225 5.24 88.90 12.06
CA ALA A 225 6.24 89.93 11.80
C ALA A 225 5.63 91.19 11.16
N ARG A 226 4.69 91.04 10.22
CA ARG A 226 3.93 92.17 9.64
C ARG A 226 3.13 92.92 10.71
N ARG A 227 2.40 92.20 11.56
CA ARG A 227 1.61 92.80 12.64
C ARG A 227 2.49 93.52 13.66
N LEU A 228 3.62 92.92 14.02
CA LEU A 228 4.63 93.56 14.88
C LEU A 228 5.19 94.82 14.23
N ALA A 229 5.55 94.78 12.94
CA ALA A 229 6.04 95.96 12.23
C ALA A 229 5.01 97.10 12.19
N VAL A 230 3.74 96.78 11.86
CA VAL A 230 2.65 97.77 11.86
C VAL A 230 2.40 98.32 13.27
N ALA A 231 2.40 97.48 14.31
CA ALA A 231 2.22 97.91 15.70
C ALA A 231 3.38 98.80 16.18
N THR A 232 4.61 98.44 15.85
CA THR A 232 5.81 99.25 16.13
C THR A 232 5.72 100.59 15.41
N GLU A 233 5.39 100.62 14.11
CA GLU A 233 5.23 101.86 13.36
C GLU A 233 4.11 102.74 13.95
N GLN A 234 2.97 102.17 14.33
CA GLN A 234 1.90 102.91 15.01
C GLN A 234 2.35 103.44 16.38
N SER A 235 3.10 102.66 17.14
CA SER A 235 3.67 103.08 18.42
C SER A 235 4.65 104.23 18.23
N GLU A 236 5.57 104.13 17.27
CA GLU A 236 6.52 105.18 16.90
C GLU A 236 5.81 106.46 16.45
N ARG A 237 4.76 106.35 15.62
CA ARG A 237 3.91 107.49 15.23
C ARG A 237 3.21 108.12 16.44
N LYS A 238 2.66 107.32 17.37
CA LYS A 238 2.05 107.84 18.61
C LYS A 238 3.08 108.54 19.49
N ILE A 239 4.29 107.98 19.62
CA ILE A 239 5.39 108.58 20.37
C ILE A 239 5.84 109.88 19.70
N ALA A 240 5.95 109.92 18.37
CA ALA A 240 6.27 111.13 17.63
C ALA A 240 5.20 112.22 17.83
N ASN A 241 3.92 111.89 17.64
CA ASN A 241 2.82 112.82 17.90
C ASN A 241 2.80 113.32 19.35
N ALA A 242 3.08 112.45 20.32
CA ALA A 242 3.17 112.84 21.73
C ALA A 242 4.38 113.77 22.00
N ARG A 243 5.52 113.54 21.32
CA ARG A 243 6.69 114.44 21.34
C ARG A 243 6.35 115.80 20.73
N ASP A 244 5.69 115.82 19.58
CA ASP A 244 5.25 117.05 18.92
C ASP A 244 4.27 117.82 19.82
N LEU A 245 3.27 117.15 20.40
CA LEU A 245 2.33 117.76 21.34
C LEU A 245 3.02 118.26 22.61
N THR A 246 4.03 117.55 23.12
CA THR A 246 4.79 118.03 24.30
C THR A 246 5.68 119.22 23.96
N GLU A 247 6.25 119.29 22.75
CA GLU A 247 6.94 120.49 22.27
C GLU A 247 5.97 121.65 22.04
N GLU A 248 4.78 121.41 21.48
CA GLU A 248 3.71 122.42 21.38
C GLU A 248 3.31 122.94 22.77
N LEU A 249 3.10 122.05 23.75
CA LEU A 249 2.83 122.42 25.14
C LEU A 249 4.01 123.16 25.78
N ARG A 250 5.26 122.80 25.44
CA ARG A 250 6.46 123.50 25.90
C ARG A 250 6.54 124.91 25.33
N VAL A 251 6.26 125.09 24.04
CA VAL A 251 6.19 126.39 23.37
C VAL A 251 5.04 127.23 23.92
N LEU A 252 3.85 126.64 24.11
CA LEU A 252 2.70 127.30 24.73
C LEU A 252 3.02 127.72 26.16
N ARG A 253 3.65 126.85 26.96
CA ARG A 253 4.12 127.18 28.31
C ARG A 253 5.16 128.28 28.26
N SER A 254 6.12 128.24 27.35
CA SER A 254 7.10 129.32 27.16
C SER A 254 6.40 130.63 26.83
N ARG A 255 5.39 130.62 25.96
CA ARG A 255 4.58 131.78 25.60
C ARG A 255 3.77 132.30 26.79
N ILE A 256 3.15 131.42 27.56
CA ILE A 256 2.43 131.76 28.80
C ILE A 256 3.41 132.32 29.83
N LEU A 257 4.61 131.76 29.98
CA LEU A 257 5.65 132.29 30.87
C LEU A 257 6.12 133.67 30.40
N THR A 258 6.33 133.90 29.10
CA THR A 258 6.62 135.24 28.57
C THR A 258 5.44 136.20 28.76
N GLN A 259 4.20 135.74 28.63
CA GLN A 259 3.01 136.54 28.94
C GLN A 259 2.90 136.83 30.45
N LEU A 260 3.25 135.89 31.32
CA LEU A 260 3.30 136.07 32.76
C LEU A 260 4.46 136.97 33.19
N ASP A 261 5.62 136.90 32.53
CA ASP A 261 6.72 137.85 32.72
C ASP A 261 6.33 139.24 32.23
N GLY A 262 5.64 139.35 31.08
CA GLY A 262 5.07 140.63 30.62
C GLY A 262 4.01 141.19 31.57
N VAL A 263 3.14 140.33 32.13
CA VAL A 263 2.18 140.73 33.17
C VAL A 263 2.89 141.03 34.50
N ARG A 264 3.98 140.35 34.84
CA ARG A 264 4.77 140.61 36.05
C ARG A 264 5.56 141.90 35.93
N GLU A 265 6.12 142.21 34.77
CA GLU A 265 6.75 143.50 34.46
C GLU A 265 5.71 144.63 34.46
N GLN A 266 4.50 144.35 33.95
CA GLN A 266 3.34 145.25 34.10
C GLN A 266 2.90 145.41 35.57
N LEU A 267 2.95 144.37 36.40
CA LEU A 267 2.63 144.41 37.84
C LEU A 267 3.77 144.97 38.72
N GLU A 268 5.02 144.90 38.26
CA GLU A 268 6.18 145.54 38.90
C GLU A 268 6.16 147.07 38.67
N SER A 269 5.43 147.52 37.65
CA SER A 269 5.09 148.94 37.43
C SER A 269 3.88 149.45 38.25
N VAL A 270 3.17 148.56 38.96
CA VAL A 270 1.95 148.90 39.73
C VAL A 270 2.19 149.52 41.11
N PRO A 271 3.30 149.31 41.86
CA PRO A 271 3.53 150.02 43.12
C PRO A 271 3.70 151.54 42.95
N SER A 272 4.03 152.03 41.74
CA SER A 272 4.14 153.46 41.43
C SER A 272 2.83 154.13 40.98
N MET A 273 1.76 153.38 40.74
CA MET A 273 0.50 153.91 40.16
C MET A 273 -0.78 153.47 40.90
N LEU A 274 -0.68 152.91 42.11
CA LEU A 274 -1.83 152.63 42.99
C LEU A 274 -1.61 153.15 44.44
N ALA A 275 -1.04 154.36 44.56
CA ALA A 275 -1.28 155.29 45.69
C ALA A 275 -2.40 156.31 45.36
N ALA A 276 -3.09 156.12 44.23
CA ALA A 276 -4.23 156.93 43.82
C ALA A 276 -5.43 156.02 43.53
N VAL A 277 -6.48 156.21 44.34
CA VAL A 277 -7.88 155.80 44.11
C VAL A 277 -8.24 154.35 44.44
N THR A 278 -8.50 154.19 45.74
CA THR A 278 -9.65 153.53 46.38
C THR A 278 -10.87 153.18 45.52
N ARG A 279 -11.49 152.07 45.96
CA ARG A 279 -12.93 151.73 46.02
C ARG A 279 -13.53 150.96 44.84
N GLU A 280 -13.89 149.70 45.07
CA GLU A 280 -15.26 149.20 45.39
C GLU A 280 -16.14 149.21 44.14
N GLY A 281 -16.52 148.07 43.59
CA GLY A 281 -17.60 147.16 44.02
C GLY A 281 -18.21 146.65 42.70
N GLU A 282 -18.69 145.42 42.57
CA GLU A 282 -20.13 145.10 42.60
C GLU A 282 -20.27 143.66 42.01
N LEU A 283 -20.81 142.69 42.75
CA LEU A 283 -22.24 142.33 42.88
C LEU A 283 -22.70 141.30 41.81
N LEU A 284 -22.93 140.06 42.22
CA LEU A 284 -24.29 139.52 42.46
C LEU A 284 -24.23 138.01 42.72
N ASP A 285 -24.89 137.62 43.79
CA ASP A 285 -24.95 136.28 44.38
C ASP A 285 -26.40 135.79 44.32
N ARG A 286 -26.55 134.48 44.08
CA ARG A 286 -27.69 133.58 44.35
C ARG A 286 -29.11 133.93 43.86
N ASP A 287 -29.64 133.09 42.95
CA ASP A 287 -30.47 131.92 43.31
C ASP A 287 -30.93 131.14 42.05
N GLY A 288 -31.12 129.81 42.17
CA GLY A 288 -31.96 129.05 41.23
C GLY A 288 -31.51 127.65 40.77
N GLN A 289 -31.61 126.66 41.67
CA GLN A 289 -32.07 125.25 41.46
C GLN A 289 -31.89 124.56 40.08
N SER A 290 -31.19 123.41 40.05
CA SER A 290 -31.80 122.05 40.04
C SER A 290 -30.93 120.95 39.41
N THR A 291 -31.02 119.77 40.04
CA THR A 291 -30.70 118.40 39.57
C THR A 291 -29.23 117.96 39.42
N GLN A 292 -28.86 117.23 40.46
CA GLN A 292 -27.67 116.44 40.76
C GLN A 292 -27.88 115.02 40.19
N ASP A 293 -26.89 114.45 39.51
CA ASP A 293 -26.76 113.00 39.42
C ASP A 293 -25.27 112.62 39.48
N ASP A 294 -24.99 111.60 40.29
CA ASP A 294 -23.75 111.43 41.01
C ASP A 294 -22.86 110.35 40.37
N ARG A 295 -21.56 110.69 40.34
CA ARG A 295 -20.33 109.89 40.24
C ARG A 295 -20.42 108.37 40.09
N THR A 296 -19.68 107.86 39.10
CA THR A 296 -18.99 106.56 39.19
C THR A 296 -17.57 106.63 38.63
N ASP A 297 -16.60 106.63 39.55
CA ASP A 297 -15.22 106.17 39.34
C ASP A 297 -15.19 104.65 39.42
N ARG A 298 -14.43 103.96 38.55
CA ARG A 298 -13.79 102.70 38.96
C ARG A 298 -12.57 102.37 38.10
N ALA A 299 -11.43 102.35 38.78
CA ALA A 299 -10.15 101.83 38.35
C ALA A 299 -9.93 100.41 38.93
N GLU A 300 -9.07 99.67 38.23
CA GLU A 300 -8.10 98.66 38.68
C GLU A 300 -8.51 97.25 39.19
N ALA A 301 -7.71 96.29 38.67
CA ALA A 301 -7.20 95.02 39.20
C ALA A 301 -8.21 93.92 39.62
N ASP A 302 -8.01 92.68 39.15
CA ASP A 302 -7.15 91.74 39.88
C ASP A 302 -6.93 90.40 39.16
N SER A 303 -5.94 89.68 39.67
CA SER A 303 -5.35 88.43 39.17
C SER A 303 -5.64 87.23 40.07
N ALA A 304 -5.28 86.05 39.53
CA ALA A 304 -4.98 84.78 40.19
C ALA A 304 -6.15 83.91 40.69
N GLY A 305 -6.09 82.65 40.26
CA GLY A 305 -6.91 81.55 40.75
C GLY A 305 -6.05 80.37 41.22
N SER A 306 -6.66 79.53 42.05
CA SER A 306 -6.34 78.12 42.30
C SER A 306 -7.46 77.49 43.14
N ASP A 307 -7.93 76.32 42.70
CA ASP A 307 -8.41 75.09 43.39
C ASP A 307 -9.42 75.21 44.58
N ASP A 308 -10.37 74.31 44.86
CA ASP A 308 -10.50 72.87 44.59
C ASP A 308 -11.95 72.39 44.92
N ALA A 309 -12.29 71.20 44.41
CA ALA A 309 -13.17 70.13 44.93
C ALA A 309 -14.70 70.26 45.24
N GLU A 310 -15.42 69.32 44.58
CA GLU A 310 -16.44 68.36 45.09
C GLU A 310 -17.97 68.64 45.21
N ALA A 311 -18.70 67.87 44.38
CA ALA A 311 -19.75 66.89 44.75
C ALA A 311 -21.27 67.21 44.58
N SER A 312 -21.90 66.31 43.81
CA SER A 312 -23.26 65.71 43.94
C SER A 312 -24.49 66.34 43.26
N ALA A 313 -24.91 65.70 42.14
CA ALA A 313 -26.24 65.12 41.75
C ALA A 313 -27.59 65.88 41.98
N PRO A 314 -28.77 65.50 41.40
CA PRO A 314 -29.10 64.32 40.57
C PRO A 314 -30.06 64.52 39.33
N GLU A 315 -30.18 63.41 38.57
CA GLU A 315 -31.39 62.77 37.99
C GLU A 315 -32.07 63.06 36.62
N SER A 316 -32.40 61.93 35.97
CA SER A 316 -33.40 61.62 34.92
C SER A 316 -33.04 61.98 33.47
N THR A 317 -33.24 61.16 32.42
CA THR A 317 -34.08 59.97 32.19
C THR A 317 -33.48 59.18 31.02
N ALA A 318 -33.55 57.84 31.08
CA ALA A 318 -33.06 56.93 30.04
C ALA A 318 -34.18 56.53 29.07
N ASN A 319 -33.89 56.55 27.77
CA ASN A 319 -34.62 55.73 26.81
C ASN A 319 -33.73 55.32 25.62
N ASN A 320 -33.62 54.00 25.47
CA ASN A 320 -33.48 53.20 24.25
C ASN A 320 -32.33 53.49 23.27
N ASP A 321 -31.37 52.56 23.17
CA ASP A 321 -31.13 51.92 21.87
C ASP A 321 -30.38 50.58 21.92
N ARG A 322 -30.63 49.81 20.87
CA ARG A 322 -30.29 48.43 20.57
C ARG A 322 -28.81 48.14 20.34
N SER A 323 -28.33 47.03 20.89
CA SER A 323 -27.35 46.07 20.34
C SER A 323 -27.06 45.04 21.45
N GLY A 324 -27.25 43.72 21.34
CA GLY A 324 -26.98 42.85 20.21
C GLY A 324 -25.55 42.31 20.32
N ASP A 325 -25.26 41.52 21.36
CA ASP A 325 -24.00 40.77 21.49
C ASP A 325 -24.31 39.28 21.68
N GLU A 326 -23.92 38.49 20.68
CA GLU A 326 -24.07 37.05 20.58
C GLU A 326 -22.92 36.37 21.32
N THR A 327 -23.23 35.64 22.39
CA THR A 327 -22.35 34.64 22.98
C THR A 327 -22.99 33.26 22.87
N GLU A 328 -22.76 32.58 21.75
CA GLU A 328 -23.03 31.14 21.60
C GLU A 328 -21.80 30.45 21.01
N ARG A 329 -21.12 29.65 21.83
CA ARG A 329 -21.24 28.17 21.89
C ARG A 329 -20.67 27.46 20.66
N MET A 330 -19.43 26.99 20.81
CA MET A 330 -18.90 25.86 20.04
C MET A 330 -19.67 24.58 20.38
N PRO A 331 -20.10 23.76 19.40
CA PRO A 331 -20.41 22.36 19.65
C PRO A 331 -19.22 21.47 19.30
N ALA A 332 -18.84 20.62 20.26
CA ALA A 332 -17.95 19.49 20.05
C ALA A 332 -18.65 18.46 19.15
N VAL A 333 -17.98 18.07 18.06
CA VAL A 333 -18.42 17.00 17.16
C VAL A 333 -18.33 15.66 17.89
N ALA A 334 -19.49 15.02 18.01
CA ALA A 334 -19.68 13.68 18.56
C ALA A 334 -19.07 12.62 17.63
N GLY A 335 -18.22 11.75 18.21
CA GLY A 335 -17.83 10.49 17.60
C GLY A 335 -18.91 9.44 17.84
N ASP A 336 -19.78 9.26 16.85
CA ASP A 336 -20.73 8.14 16.78
C ASP A 336 -20.04 6.96 16.06
N ARG A 337 -19.55 5.98 16.84
CA ARG A 337 -19.09 4.70 16.29
C ARG A 337 -20.28 3.76 16.18
N GLY A 338 -20.76 3.64 14.94
CA GLY A 338 -21.78 2.69 14.52
C GLY A 338 -21.46 1.24 14.91
N ARG A 339 -22.24 0.74 15.86
CA ARG A 339 -23.10 -0.46 15.74
C ARG A 339 -22.70 -1.50 14.69
N SER A 340 -22.04 -2.56 15.14
CA SER A 340 -21.89 -3.84 14.42
C SER A 340 -23.25 -4.55 14.24
N PRO A 341 -23.56 -5.11 13.06
CA PRO A 341 -24.58 -6.14 12.95
C PRO A 341 -23.95 -7.54 13.00
N ALA A 342 -24.68 -8.42 13.67
CA ALA A 342 -24.39 -9.83 13.85
C ALA A 342 -24.37 -10.60 12.52
N VAL A 343 -23.39 -11.50 12.37
CA VAL A 343 -23.42 -12.58 11.38
C VAL A 343 -23.65 -13.89 12.14
N THR A 344 -24.82 -14.47 11.94
CA THR A 344 -25.22 -15.79 12.41
C THR A 344 -24.59 -16.86 11.51
N SER A 345 -23.59 -17.58 12.03
CA SER A 345 -23.07 -18.80 11.40
C SER A 345 -23.97 -19.98 11.73
N LYS A 346 -24.79 -20.37 10.75
CA LYS A 346 -25.59 -21.60 10.75
C LYS A 346 -24.70 -22.75 10.23
N ALA A 347 -24.15 -23.55 11.13
CA ALA A 347 -23.49 -24.81 10.77
C ALA A 347 -24.53 -25.93 10.66
N ARG A 348 -24.70 -26.47 9.44
CA ARG A 348 -25.48 -27.69 9.17
C ARG A 348 -24.92 -28.37 7.92
N ARG A 349 -23.91 -29.23 8.09
CA ARG A 349 -23.79 -30.58 7.51
C ARG A 349 -22.48 -31.21 7.91
#